data_AF-A0A6I1GF67-F1
#
_entry.id   AF-A0A6I1GF67-F1
#
_cell.length_a   1.000
_cell.length_b   1.000
_cell.length_c   1.000
_cell.angle_alpha   90.00
_cell.angle_beta   90.00
_cell.angle_gamma   90.00
#
_symmetry.space_group_name_H-M   'P 1'
#
loop_
_entity.id
_entity.type
_entity.pdbx_description
1 polymer ?
#
loop_
_entity_poly.entity_id
_entity_poly.type
_entity_poly.pdbx_seq_one_letter_code
_entity_poly.pdbx_strand_id
1 'polypeptide(L)'
;MLTFLDANPATVTTTMQARRLAAHIADERRVRAVLVVSTRNGAPEPDIIPESIVQQVEGRIDVVVIADDRLAETMAEELDALGYGMHPVYNGAARLFMPRDPSRDGTPLYYTDTNSHRQRLVADLRRRFSLGSQPASGTGPATQSSTTQSSTTQSGTTQSVTTHAGNANGSGAGVHGDGTDNPLHLRDPHTGSPISGSPQEVENLRRSYRPLFVRTPQQARDLAGLLLSDTRDKPVVVVSKSPTQDKPFVDVNLIAGLVHNRAVVAQIDTKEAADTLKKLIAKPAWVYGDAGRVFPVGSAWNSETAKLRLFLPNVHVSRMLLTNMMIVEVLAQCFGQPSPQSQAESGRETGR
;
A
#
# COMPACT_ATOMS: atom_id res chain seq x y z
N MET A 1 34.43 -2.14 9.20
CA MET A 1 33.69 -0.91 9.59
C MET A 1 33.39 -0.14 8.29
N LEU A 2 32.12 0.15 8.01
CA LEU A 2 31.73 0.79 6.75
C LEU A 2 31.96 2.29 6.86
N THR A 3 33.03 2.78 6.25
CA THR A 3 33.46 4.19 6.29
C THR A 3 32.41 5.19 5.77
N PHE A 4 31.35 4.74 5.10
CA PHE A 4 30.29 5.64 4.62
C PHE A 4 29.18 5.90 5.64
N LEU A 5 29.10 5.10 6.72
CA LEU A 5 28.16 5.32 7.83
C LEU A 5 28.78 6.16 8.95
N ASP A 6 29.98 6.72 8.73
CA ASP A 6 30.63 7.62 9.68
C ASP A 6 29.89 8.98 9.78
N ALA A 7 29.02 9.28 8.82
CA ALA A 7 28.06 10.39 8.88
C ALA A 7 26.66 9.90 9.31
N ASN A 8 25.97 10.66 10.15
CA ASN A 8 24.58 10.39 10.53
C ASN A 8 23.78 11.71 10.51
N PRO A 9 22.95 11.96 9.49
CA PRO A 9 22.53 11.02 8.45
C PRO A 9 23.62 10.73 7.40
N ALA A 10 23.63 9.50 6.87
CA ALA A 10 24.45 9.12 5.72
C ALA A 10 23.64 9.21 4.41
N THR A 11 24.30 9.47 3.29
CA THR A 11 23.67 9.50 1.97
C THR A 11 24.23 8.43 1.04
N VAL A 12 23.35 7.67 0.41
CA VAL A 12 23.68 6.68 -0.62
C VAL A 12 23.50 7.32 -1.99
N THR A 13 24.60 7.47 -2.72
CA THR A 13 24.65 8.09 -4.04
C THR A 13 25.16 7.16 -5.14
N THR A 14 25.58 5.94 -4.79
CA THR A 14 26.12 4.96 -5.75
C THR A 14 25.56 3.56 -5.51
N THR A 15 25.49 2.75 -6.57
CA THR A 15 25.08 1.33 -6.51
C THR A 15 25.94 0.53 -5.53
N MET A 16 27.25 0.82 -5.47
CA MET A 16 28.16 0.19 -4.53
C MET A 16 27.81 0.51 -3.06
N GLN A 17 27.44 1.75 -2.75
CA GLN A 17 26.97 2.14 -1.41
C GLN A 17 25.62 1.48 -1.09
N ALA A 18 24.70 1.38 -2.05
CA ALA A 18 23.42 0.70 -1.85
C ALA A 18 23.60 -0.79 -1.47
N ARG A 19 24.49 -1.50 -2.18
CA ARG A 19 24.83 -2.90 -1.84
C ARG A 19 25.50 -3.02 -0.47
N ARG A 20 26.42 -2.10 -0.15
CA ARG A 20 27.06 -2.08 1.17
C ARG A 20 26.08 -1.77 2.30
N LEU A 21 25.07 -0.92 2.04
CA LEU A 21 23.99 -0.67 2.98
C LEU A 21 23.14 -1.92 3.20
N ALA A 22 22.77 -2.65 2.15
CA ALA A 22 22.05 -3.92 2.28
C ALA A 22 22.85 -4.94 3.12
N ALA A 23 24.14 -5.11 2.82
CA ALA A 23 25.03 -5.97 3.62
C ALA A 23 25.13 -5.52 5.09
N HIS A 24 25.12 -4.21 5.36
CA HIS A 24 25.11 -3.68 6.72
C HIS A 24 23.81 -3.98 7.48
N ILE A 25 22.67 -3.77 6.80
CA ILE A 25 21.36 -4.06 7.35
C ILE A 25 21.27 -5.55 7.71
N ALA A 26 21.82 -6.40 6.84
CA ALA A 26 21.87 -7.85 6.97
C ALA A 26 22.90 -8.39 7.98
N ASP A 27 23.78 -7.55 8.52
CA ASP A 27 24.78 -7.96 9.50
C ASP A 27 24.12 -8.23 10.86
N GLU A 28 24.05 -9.50 11.27
CA GLU A 28 23.50 -9.92 12.57
C GLU A 28 24.26 -9.34 13.77
N ARG A 29 25.51 -8.89 13.56
CA ARG A 29 26.33 -8.26 14.61
C ARG A 29 25.98 -6.78 14.79
N ARG A 30 25.14 -6.20 13.92
CA ARG A 30 24.69 -4.82 14.04
C ARG A 30 23.90 -4.63 15.33
N VAL A 31 24.26 -3.58 16.08
CA VAL A 31 23.64 -3.25 17.38
C VAL A 31 22.66 -2.08 17.32
N ARG A 32 22.67 -1.29 16.23
CA ARG A 32 21.82 -0.11 16.06
C ARG A 32 20.81 -0.33 14.94
N ALA A 33 19.58 0.15 15.13
CA ALA A 33 18.58 0.13 14.06
C ALA A 33 18.99 1.07 12.91
N VAL A 34 18.56 0.74 11.69
CA VAL A 34 18.81 1.57 10.50
C VAL A 34 17.46 2.06 9.97
N LEU A 35 17.27 3.37 9.89
CA LEU A 35 16.14 3.97 9.19
C LEU A 35 16.59 4.39 7.79
N VAL A 36 16.11 3.67 6.78
CA VAL A 36 16.35 4.03 5.39
C VAL A 36 15.22 4.93 4.92
N VAL A 37 15.54 6.12 4.42
CA VAL A 37 14.60 7.12 3.91
C VAL A 37 14.89 7.31 2.42
N SER A 38 13.89 7.12 1.55
CA SER A 38 14.03 7.45 0.13
C SER A 38 13.56 8.87 -0.17
N THR A 39 14.08 9.46 -1.23
CA THR A 39 13.53 10.69 -1.81
C THR A 39 12.32 10.35 -2.69
N ARG A 40 11.46 11.33 -2.91
CA ARG A 40 10.42 11.22 -3.95
C ARG A 40 11.09 11.31 -5.32
N ASN A 41 10.57 10.61 -6.32
CA ASN A 41 11.11 10.67 -7.67
C ASN A 41 11.13 12.11 -8.20
N GLY A 42 12.32 12.63 -8.48
CA GLY A 42 12.57 14.01 -8.93
C GLY A 42 12.68 15.05 -7.83
N ALA A 43 12.48 14.69 -6.55
CA ALA A 43 12.72 15.59 -5.44
C ALA A 43 14.22 15.60 -5.08
N PRO A 44 14.83 16.77 -4.83
CA PRO A 44 16.23 16.86 -4.43
C PRO A 44 16.47 16.36 -3.00
N GLU A 45 15.42 16.31 -2.17
CA GLU A 45 15.48 16.01 -0.74
C GLU A 45 14.32 15.10 -0.32
N PRO A 46 14.48 14.33 0.78
CA PRO A 46 13.39 13.52 1.33
C PRO A 46 12.29 14.41 1.95
N ASP A 47 11.05 13.91 1.98
CA ASP A 47 9.92 14.65 2.57
C ASP A 47 10.06 14.87 4.09
N ILE A 48 10.98 14.15 4.74
CA ILE A 48 11.34 14.28 6.16
C ILE A 48 12.78 14.73 6.30
N ILE A 49 13.05 15.67 7.21
CA ILE A 49 14.39 16.19 7.51
C ILE A 49 15.18 15.13 8.31
N PRO A 50 16.16 14.44 7.71
CA PRO A 50 16.85 13.31 8.34
C PRO A 50 17.59 13.71 9.63
N GLU A 51 18.20 14.89 9.66
CA GLU A 51 18.90 15.45 10.82
C GLU A 51 17.95 15.61 12.02
N SER A 52 16.70 16.01 11.75
CA SER A 52 15.68 16.13 12.79
C SER A 52 15.34 14.77 13.38
N ILE A 53 15.33 13.69 12.58
CA ILE A 53 15.14 12.34 13.12
C ILE A 53 16.30 11.94 14.02
N VAL A 54 17.54 12.13 13.57
CA VAL A 54 18.75 11.82 14.35
C VAL A 54 18.72 12.53 15.71
N GLN A 55 18.36 13.82 15.71
CA GLN A 55 18.22 14.60 16.95
C GLN A 55 17.10 14.04 17.85
N GLN A 56 15.94 13.74 17.29
CA GLN A 56 14.76 13.31 18.05
C GLN A 56 14.87 11.91 18.66
N VAL A 57 15.74 11.08 18.11
CA VAL A 57 16.06 9.73 18.63
C VAL A 57 17.43 9.69 19.31
N GLU A 58 18.03 10.85 19.58
CA GLU A 58 19.31 11.01 20.30
C GLU A 58 20.45 10.17 19.67
N GLY A 59 20.48 10.06 18.35
CA GLY A 59 21.47 9.25 17.63
C GLY A 59 21.40 7.75 17.92
N ARG A 60 20.32 7.23 18.54
CA ARG A 60 20.18 5.79 18.85
C ARG A 60 20.02 4.91 17.61
N ILE A 61 19.69 5.50 16.46
CA ILE A 61 19.57 4.82 15.17
C ILE A 61 20.47 5.48 14.14
N ASP A 62 20.86 4.69 13.14
CA ASP A 62 21.51 5.19 11.93
C ASP A 62 20.43 5.61 10.93
N VAL A 63 20.51 6.84 10.43
CA VAL A 63 19.59 7.35 9.42
C VAL A 63 20.33 7.40 8.09
N VAL A 64 19.76 6.78 7.08
CA VAL A 64 20.37 6.70 5.74
C VAL A 64 19.39 7.18 4.69
N VAL A 65 19.83 8.14 3.87
CA VAL A 65 19.05 8.71 2.78
C VAL A 65 19.46 8.06 1.46
N ILE A 66 18.48 7.57 0.71
CA ILE A 66 18.67 7.08 -0.66
C ILE A 66 18.01 8.07 -1.62
N ALA A 67 18.83 8.76 -2.41
CA ALA A 67 18.39 9.87 -3.25
C ALA A 67 17.80 9.47 -4.61
N ASP A 68 17.85 8.19 -4.97
CA ASP A 68 17.48 7.68 -6.29
C ASP A 68 16.71 6.34 -6.15
N ASP A 69 15.57 6.23 -6.83
CA ASP A 69 14.74 5.03 -6.89
C ASP A 69 15.56 3.79 -7.36
N ARG A 70 16.51 3.96 -8.29
CA ARG A 70 17.38 2.87 -8.76
C ARG A 70 18.31 2.35 -7.67
N LEU A 71 18.77 3.23 -6.80
CA LEU A 71 19.61 2.85 -5.66
C LEU A 71 18.79 2.13 -4.60
N ALA A 72 17.55 2.54 -4.40
CA ALA A 72 16.62 1.86 -3.51
C ALA A 72 16.25 0.46 -4.03
N GLU A 73 16.02 0.32 -5.33
CA GLU A 73 15.79 -0.97 -6.00
C GLU A 73 17.02 -1.87 -5.86
N THR A 74 18.22 -1.35 -6.17
CA THR A 74 19.49 -2.08 -5.97
C THR A 74 19.63 -2.59 -4.54
N MET A 75 19.35 -1.74 -3.53
CA MET A 75 19.42 -2.14 -2.13
C MET A 75 18.42 -3.25 -1.81
N ALA A 76 17.18 -3.15 -2.31
CA ALA A 76 16.14 -4.14 -2.07
C ALA A 76 16.47 -5.50 -2.71
N GLU A 77 16.98 -5.50 -3.95
CA GLU A 77 17.45 -6.72 -4.63
C GLU A 77 18.59 -7.38 -3.87
N GLU A 78 19.54 -6.59 -3.35
CA GLU A 78 20.65 -7.11 -2.57
C GLU A 78 20.18 -7.70 -1.22
N LEU A 79 19.22 -7.07 -0.56
CA LEU A 79 18.60 -7.64 0.65
C LEU A 79 17.90 -8.98 0.34
N ASP A 80 17.18 -9.08 -0.78
CA ASP A 80 16.55 -10.31 -1.21
C ASP A 80 17.58 -11.42 -1.49
N ALA A 81 18.67 -11.08 -2.19
CA ALA A 81 19.78 -12.00 -2.45
C ALA A 81 20.47 -12.51 -1.17
N LEU A 82 20.46 -11.70 -0.09
CA LEU A 82 20.97 -12.06 1.24
C LEU A 82 19.95 -12.86 2.07
N GLY A 83 18.77 -13.19 1.53
CA GLY A 83 17.73 -13.95 2.21
C GLY A 83 16.83 -13.14 3.14
N TYR A 84 16.99 -11.81 3.16
CA TYR A 84 16.17 -10.90 3.97
C TYR A 84 14.81 -10.61 3.31
N GLY A 85 14.65 -10.92 2.02
CA GLY A 85 13.43 -10.67 1.26
C GLY A 85 13.38 -9.26 0.65
N MET A 86 12.44 -9.08 -0.29
CA MET A 86 12.21 -7.80 -0.93
C MET A 86 11.58 -6.78 0.04
N HIS A 87 12.43 -5.91 0.59
CA HIS A 87 12.03 -4.82 1.48
C HIS A 87 12.25 -3.44 0.85
N PRO A 88 11.51 -3.08 -0.21
CA PRO A 88 11.73 -1.83 -0.91
C PRO A 88 11.36 -0.63 -0.03
N VAL A 89 12.11 0.45 -0.24
CA VAL A 89 11.84 1.80 0.26
C VAL A 89 11.73 2.69 -0.97
N TYR A 90 10.59 3.32 -1.21
CA TYR A 90 10.34 3.95 -2.50
C TYR A 90 9.58 5.26 -2.34
N ASN A 91 9.83 6.19 -3.27
CA ASN A 91 9.01 7.39 -3.47
C ASN A 91 8.72 8.20 -2.18
N GLY A 92 9.76 8.57 -1.43
CA GLY A 92 9.58 9.37 -0.22
C GLY A 92 9.13 8.56 1.01
N ALA A 93 9.24 7.24 0.99
CA ALA A 93 8.94 6.42 2.16
C ALA A 93 10.17 6.27 3.07
N ALA A 94 9.94 5.80 4.29
CA ALA A 94 11.00 5.38 5.19
C ALA A 94 10.73 3.95 5.67
N ARG A 95 11.78 3.14 5.86
CA ARG A 95 11.67 1.79 6.41
C ARG A 95 12.68 1.61 7.53
N LEU A 96 12.21 1.06 8.65
CA LEU A 96 13.05 0.81 9.82
C LEU A 96 13.48 -0.66 9.86
N PHE A 97 14.79 -0.87 9.93
CA PHE A 97 15.42 -2.18 10.05
C PHE A 97 15.98 -2.35 11.47
N MET A 98 15.30 -3.16 12.28
CA MET A 98 15.72 -3.43 13.66
C MET A 98 16.97 -4.34 13.71
N PRO A 99 17.83 -4.22 14.74
CA PRO A 99 18.88 -5.20 14.98
C PRO A 99 18.26 -6.52 15.45
N ARG A 100 18.76 -7.67 14.97
CA ARG A 100 18.40 -9.04 15.39
C ARG A 100 16.96 -9.50 15.13
N ASP A 101 16.14 -8.71 14.46
CA ASP A 101 14.86 -9.16 13.92
C ASP A 101 14.85 -8.96 12.40
N PRO A 102 15.55 -9.85 11.66
CA PRO A 102 15.54 -9.85 10.21
C PRO A 102 14.26 -10.47 9.62
N SER A 103 13.30 -10.89 10.46
CA SER A 103 12.15 -11.65 9.99
C SER A 103 11.28 -10.81 9.04
N ARG A 104 10.78 -11.50 7.99
CA ARG A 104 10.07 -10.96 6.82
C ARG A 104 8.88 -10.04 7.13
N ASP A 105 8.33 -10.11 8.34
CA ASP A 105 7.11 -9.39 8.74
C ASP A 105 7.40 -8.18 9.65
N GLY A 106 8.65 -7.98 10.07
CA GLY A 106 9.02 -7.06 11.15
C GLY A 106 9.51 -5.66 10.74
N THR A 107 9.71 -5.36 9.45
CA THR A 107 10.24 -4.06 9.00
C THR A 107 9.13 -3.06 8.66
N PRO A 108 8.73 -2.15 9.57
CA PRO A 108 7.64 -1.23 9.29
C PRO A 108 8.02 -0.24 8.17
N LEU A 109 7.11 -0.07 7.22
CA LEU A 109 7.16 0.96 6.19
C LEU A 109 6.32 2.16 6.63
N TYR A 110 6.91 3.34 6.58
CA TYR A 110 6.28 4.60 6.88
C TYR A 110 6.21 5.45 5.63
N TYR A 111 5.03 5.98 5.32
CA TYR A 111 4.95 7.09 4.39
C TYR A 111 5.49 8.36 5.06
N THR A 112 5.99 9.32 4.29
CA THR A 112 6.44 10.62 4.83
C THR A 112 5.92 11.83 4.04
N ASP A 113 5.03 11.59 3.08
CA ASP A 113 4.45 12.58 2.16
C ASP A 113 3.53 13.62 2.82
N THR A 114 2.95 13.32 3.99
CA THR A 114 2.09 14.25 4.75
C THR A 114 2.66 14.56 6.14
N ASN A 115 2.26 15.69 6.74
CA ASN A 115 2.68 16.04 8.11
C ASN A 115 2.26 14.96 9.12
N SER A 116 1.03 14.45 9.02
CA SER A 116 0.52 13.38 9.89
C SER A 116 1.27 12.06 9.70
N HIS A 117 1.82 11.79 8.51
CA HIS A 117 2.69 10.62 8.31
C HIS A 117 4.04 10.79 8.99
N ARG A 118 4.67 11.97 8.85
CA ARG A 118 5.95 12.28 9.52
C ARG A 118 5.84 12.24 11.04
N GLN A 119 4.77 12.82 11.60
CA GLN A 119 4.50 12.78 13.03
C GLN A 119 4.33 11.35 13.56
N ARG A 120 3.64 10.48 12.80
CA ARG A 120 3.48 9.06 13.15
C ARG A 120 4.81 8.31 13.16
N LEU A 121 5.65 8.49 12.13
CA LEU A 121 7.00 7.93 12.09
C LEU A 121 7.81 8.37 13.32
N VAL A 122 7.87 9.67 13.58
CA VAL A 122 8.60 10.24 14.74
C VAL A 122 8.09 9.67 16.07
N ALA A 123 6.77 9.64 16.27
CA ALA A 123 6.18 9.12 17.50
C ALA A 123 6.50 7.63 17.71
N ASP A 124 6.51 6.85 16.62
CA ASP A 124 6.88 5.44 16.65
C ASP A 124 8.34 5.22 17.01
N LEU A 125 9.25 5.97 16.36
CA LEU A 125 10.68 5.92 16.65
C LEU A 125 10.97 6.30 18.11
N ARG A 126 10.40 7.40 18.60
CA ARG A 126 10.53 7.78 20.02
C ARG A 126 10.04 6.67 20.94
N ARG A 127 8.84 6.12 20.70
CA ARG A 127 8.32 5.02 21.54
C ARG A 127 9.26 3.81 21.59
N ARG A 128 9.84 3.42 20.45
CA ARG A 128 10.76 2.27 20.35
C ARG A 128 12.11 2.53 21.00
N PHE A 129 12.65 3.74 20.87
CA PHE A 129 14.03 4.05 21.26
C PHE A 129 14.16 4.87 22.54
N SER A 130 13.07 5.44 23.09
CA SER A 130 13.06 6.14 24.39
C SER A 130 13.08 5.18 25.58
N LEU A 131 12.76 3.89 25.40
CA LEU A 131 12.72 2.87 26.49
C LEU A 131 14.10 2.31 26.88
N GLY A 132 15.11 3.17 26.98
CA GLY A 132 16.42 2.81 27.56
C GLY A 132 16.40 2.62 29.08
N SER A 133 15.25 2.31 29.71
CA SER A 133 15.12 2.17 31.17
C SER A 133 13.96 1.27 31.59
N GLN A 134 13.80 0.10 30.97
CA GLN A 134 13.12 -0.99 31.66
C GLN A 134 14.08 -2.19 31.73
N PRO A 135 14.81 -2.37 32.84
CA PRO A 135 15.50 -3.64 33.07
C PRO A 135 14.45 -4.74 33.00
N ALA A 136 14.73 -5.76 32.20
CA ALA A 136 13.95 -6.99 32.14
C ALA A 136 13.80 -7.51 33.58
N SER A 137 12.65 -7.23 34.19
CA SER A 137 12.36 -7.68 35.54
C SER A 137 12.01 -9.15 35.43
N GLY A 138 12.92 -9.97 35.97
CA GLY A 138 12.85 -11.41 35.95
C GLY A 138 11.57 -11.96 36.57
N THR A 139 11.23 -13.14 36.09
CA THR A 139 10.23 -14.06 36.57
C THR A 139 10.36 -14.31 38.08
N GLY A 140 9.31 -13.99 38.83
CA GLY A 140 9.11 -14.42 40.22
C GLY A 140 7.63 -14.28 40.61
N PRO A 141 6.96 -15.33 41.14
CA PRO A 141 5.54 -15.27 41.47
C PRO A 141 5.35 -14.65 42.85
N ALA A 142 4.61 -13.54 42.94
CA ALA A 142 4.19 -12.96 44.20
C ALA A 142 2.75 -12.45 44.12
N THR A 143 1.84 -13.36 44.49
CA THR A 143 0.68 -13.20 45.36
C THR A 143 0.36 -11.81 45.95
N GLN A 144 -0.90 -11.40 45.70
CA GLN A 144 -1.82 -10.53 46.47
C GLN A 144 -1.56 -9.01 46.57
N SER A 145 -2.53 -8.21 46.11
CA SER A 145 -3.55 -7.59 47.00
C SER A 145 -4.39 -6.54 46.26
N SER A 146 -5.70 -6.79 46.20
CA SER A 146 -6.72 -5.83 45.83
C SER A 146 -6.87 -4.78 46.93
N THR A 147 -6.70 -3.50 46.60
CA THR A 147 -7.18 -2.39 47.44
C THR A 147 -8.21 -1.59 46.64
N THR A 148 -9.44 -1.67 47.15
CA THR A 148 -10.62 -0.90 46.76
C THR A 148 -10.46 0.56 47.18
N GLN A 149 -10.70 1.51 46.27
CA GLN A 149 -11.13 2.85 46.64
C GLN A 149 -12.39 3.23 45.84
N SER A 150 -13.42 3.55 46.62
CA SER A 150 -14.75 3.96 46.20
C SER A 150 -14.83 5.48 46.13
N SER A 151 -15.53 6.01 45.12
CA SER A 151 -16.25 7.29 45.18
C SER A 151 -17.45 7.30 44.21
N THR A 152 -18.61 6.87 44.72
CA THR A 152 -19.90 7.60 44.84
C THR A 152 -19.98 8.98 44.15
N THR A 153 -21.02 9.49 43.45
CA THR A 153 -22.35 9.07 42.93
C THR A 153 -22.93 10.25 42.10
N GLN A 154 -23.61 10.00 40.97
CA GLN A 154 -24.92 10.56 40.53
C GLN A 154 -25.20 10.16 39.07
N SER A 155 -26.05 9.15 38.82
CA SER A 155 -27.53 9.21 38.65
C SER A 155 -27.99 9.47 37.20
N GLY A 156 -28.61 8.46 36.57
CA GLY A 156 -29.27 8.58 35.27
C GLY A 156 -29.68 7.28 34.55
N THR A 157 -30.47 6.44 35.20
CA THR A 157 -31.65 5.69 34.68
C THR A 157 -31.62 4.92 33.33
N THR A 158 -31.49 3.59 33.47
CA THR A 158 -32.34 2.46 32.96
C THR A 158 -32.44 2.09 31.47
N GLN A 159 -31.97 0.88 31.14
CA GLN A 159 -32.66 -0.29 30.50
C GLN A 159 -31.55 -1.30 30.08
N SER A 160 -31.26 -2.41 30.77
CA SER A 160 -32.01 -3.66 31.01
C SER A 160 -32.47 -4.40 29.74
N VAL A 161 -31.60 -5.21 29.14
CA VAL A 161 -31.96 -6.44 28.42
C VAL A 161 -30.97 -7.55 28.82
N THR A 162 -31.53 -8.70 29.15
CA THR A 162 -30.91 -9.84 29.80
C THR A 162 -30.71 -10.99 28.81
N THR A 163 -29.58 -11.71 28.97
CA THR A 163 -29.30 -13.12 28.61
C THR A 163 -29.34 -13.57 27.15
N HIS A 164 -28.19 -14.09 26.67
CA HIS A 164 -28.06 -15.55 26.46
C HIS A 164 -26.60 -16.00 26.51
N ALA A 165 -26.33 -16.90 27.46
CA ALA A 165 -25.09 -17.64 27.61
C ALA A 165 -25.17 -18.91 26.74
N GLY A 166 -24.11 -19.19 25.98
CA GLY A 166 -23.94 -20.42 25.22
C GLY A 166 -22.50 -20.88 25.32
N ASN A 167 -22.25 -21.69 26.34
CA ASN A 167 -20.99 -22.36 26.64
C ASN A 167 -20.88 -23.63 25.77
N ALA A 168 -19.72 -23.89 25.17
CA ALA A 168 -19.36 -25.22 24.68
C ALA A 168 -17.84 -25.41 24.72
N ASN A 169 -17.41 -26.09 25.78
CA ASN A 169 -16.11 -26.75 25.91
C ASN A 169 -15.93 -27.80 24.80
N GLY A 170 -14.74 -27.82 24.21
CA GLY A 170 -14.25 -28.90 23.36
C GLY A 170 -12.78 -29.15 23.64
N SER A 171 -12.52 -30.00 24.64
CA SER A 171 -11.21 -30.57 24.93
C SER A 171 -10.77 -31.51 23.79
N GLY A 172 -9.57 -31.30 23.25
CA GLY A 172 -8.97 -32.15 22.22
C GLY A 172 -7.49 -32.36 22.52
N ALA A 173 -7.12 -33.63 22.67
CA ALA A 173 -5.84 -34.13 23.14
C ALA A 173 -4.64 -33.75 22.25
N GLY A 174 -3.47 -33.69 22.89
CA GLY A 174 -2.19 -33.44 22.25
C GLY A 174 -1.73 -34.55 21.31
N VAL A 175 -0.96 -34.13 20.32
CA VAL A 175 -0.09 -35.01 19.52
C VAL A 175 1.26 -34.29 19.37
N HIS A 176 2.31 -34.95 19.84
CA HIS A 176 3.70 -34.65 19.51
C HIS A 176 3.92 -34.91 18.01
N GLY A 177 4.36 -33.89 17.27
CA GLY A 177 4.83 -34.00 15.90
C GLY A 177 6.16 -33.28 15.77
N ASP A 178 7.22 -34.07 15.63
CA ASP A 178 8.59 -33.70 15.34
C ASP A 178 8.76 -33.35 13.84
N GLY A 179 9.72 -32.46 13.54
CA GLY A 179 10.42 -32.48 12.26
C GLY A 179 9.87 -31.68 11.07
N THR A 180 10.47 -30.50 10.86
CA THR A 180 10.72 -29.85 9.55
C THR A 180 9.53 -29.32 8.74
N ASP A 181 9.04 -28.13 9.11
CA ASP A 181 8.16 -27.33 8.25
C ASP A 181 8.97 -26.60 7.16
N ASN A 182 8.79 -27.07 5.93
CA ASN A 182 9.18 -26.39 4.70
C ASN A 182 8.33 -25.12 4.50
N PRO A 183 8.91 -24.00 4.02
CA PRO A 183 8.13 -22.79 3.76
C PRO A 183 7.10 -23.05 2.65
N LEU A 184 5.87 -22.58 2.87
CA LEU A 184 4.76 -22.56 1.91
C LEU A 184 5.16 -21.81 0.63
N HIS A 185 5.73 -22.53 -0.33
CA HIS A 185 5.83 -22.05 -1.71
C HIS A 185 4.43 -22.06 -2.31
N LEU A 186 3.89 -20.88 -2.65
CA LEU A 186 2.74 -20.78 -3.55
C LEU A 186 3.15 -21.45 -4.88
N ARG A 187 2.71 -22.70 -5.03
CA ARG A 187 2.81 -23.45 -6.27
C ARG A 187 1.56 -23.15 -7.09
N ASP A 188 1.76 -22.97 -8.38
CA ASP A 188 0.65 -22.87 -9.31
C ASP A 188 -0.24 -24.14 -9.16
N PRO A 189 -1.55 -24.00 -8.88
CA PRO A 189 -2.42 -25.12 -8.55
C PRO A 189 -2.68 -26.07 -9.73
N HIS A 190 -2.27 -25.68 -10.94
CA HIS A 190 -2.39 -26.51 -12.14
C HIS A 190 -1.07 -27.19 -12.53
N THR A 191 0.09 -26.62 -12.16
CA THR A 191 1.40 -27.14 -12.61
C THR A 191 2.33 -27.59 -11.48
N GLY A 192 2.08 -27.20 -10.24
CA GLY A 192 2.95 -27.55 -9.09
C GLY A 192 4.32 -26.86 -9.10
N SER A 193 4.60 -25.99 -10.08
CA SER A 193 5.82 -25.22 -10.19
C SER A 193 5.81 -24.03 -9.23
N PRO A 194 6.96 -23.65 -8.63
CA PRO A 194 7.06 -22.40 -7.88
C PRO A 194 6.72 -21.23 -8.83
N ILE A 195 5.83 -20.33 -8.38
CA ILE A 195 5.55 -19.09 -9.10
C ILE A 195 6.77 -18.18 -8.96
N SER A 196 7.81 -18.45 -9.75
CA SER A 196 9.01 -17.62 -9.86
C SER A 196 8.75 -16.58 -10.92
N GLY A 197 8.04 -15.51 -10.58
CA GLY A 197 7.89 -14.35 -11.46
C GLY A 197 9.25 -13.67 -11.60
N SER A 198 10.00 -14.01 -12.65
CA SER A 198 11.27 -13.36 -12.92
C SER A 198 11.06 -11.85 -13.06
N PRO A 199 12.03 -10.99 -12.67
CA PRO A 199 11.94 -9.55 -12.88
C PRO A 199 11.61 -9.17 -14.34
N GLN A 200 12.05 -10.01 -15.28
CA GLN A 200 11.81 -9.87 -16.70
C GLN A 200 10.36 -10.19 -17.10
N GLU A 201 9.70 -11.16 -16.46
CA GLU A 201 8.26 -11.41 -16.62
C GLU A 201 7.42 -10.27 -16.02
N VAL A 202 7.82 -9.74 -14.86
CA VAL A 202 7.16 -8.57 -14.26
C VAL A 202 7.27 -7.35 -15.18
N GLU A 203 8.45 -7.13 -15.78
CA GLU A 203 8.65 -6.06 -16.76
C GLU A 203 7.87 -6.31 -18.06
N ASN A 204 7.78 -7.56 -18.53
CA ASN A 204 6.96 -7.92 -19.70
C ASN A 204 5.47 -7.71 -19.44
N LEU A 205 4.99 -8.03 -18.23
CA LEU A 205 3.62 -7.75 -17.79
C LEU A 205 3.37 -6.24 -17.76
N ARG A 206 4.29 -5.44 -17.17
CA ARG A 206 4.21 -3.98 -17.19
C ARG A 206 4.15 -3.40 -18.59
N ARG A 207 4.90 -3.97 -19.54
CA ARG A 207 4.86 -3.55 -20.95
C ARG A 207 3.57 -3.92 -21.66
N SER A 208 2.95 -5.03 -21.28
CA SER A 208 1.71 -5.54 -21.87
C SER A 208 0.48 -4.75 -21.42
N TYR A 209 0.51 -4.19 -20.20
CA TYR A 209 -0.61 -3.48 -19.60
C TYR A 209 -0.30 -2.00 -19.40
N ARG A 210 -0.08 -1.29 -20.52
CA ARG A 210 0.18 0.16 -20.49
C ARG A 210 -1.12 0.97 -20.37
N PRO A 211 -1.12 2.05 -19.56
CA PRO A 211 -2.23 2.98 -19.54
C PRO A 211 -2.46 3.65 -20.90
N LEU A 212 -3.72 3.89 -21.24
CA LEU A 212 -4.12 4.73 -22.37
C LEU A 212 -3.94 6.20 -21.99
N PHE A 213 -3.05 6.91 -22.68
CA PHE A 213 -2.88 8.35 -22.48
C PHE A 213 -3.81 9.16 -23.39
N VAL A 214 -4.67 9.96 -22.77
CA VAL A 214 -5.67 10.80 -23.43
C VAL A 214 -5.20 12.25 -23.37
N ARG A 215 -4.63 12.71 -24.48
CA ARG A 215 -3.98 14.03 -24.64
C ARG A 215 -4.73 14.94 -25.60
N THR A 216 -5.52 14.38 -26.52
CA THR A 216 -6.23 15.13 -27.54
C THR A 216 -7.75 15.06 -27.35
N PRO A 217 -8.50 16.04 -27.87
CA PRO A 217 -9.97 15.96 -27.92
C PRO A 217 -10.48 14.72 -28.65
N GLN A 218 -9.78 14.24 -29.68
CA GLN A 218 -10.17 13.03 -30.39
C GLN A 218 -10.03 11.80 -29.49
N GLN A 219 -8.90 11.63 -28.82
CA GLN A 219 -8.70 10.53 -27.85
C GLN A 219 -9.73 10.58 -26.72
N ALA A 220 -10.18 11.77 -26.30
CA ALA A 220 -11.23 11.93 -25.31
C ALA A 220 -12.60 11.46 -25.84
N ARG A 221 -12.91 11.68 -27.12
CA ARG A 221 -14.10 11.11 -27.78
C ARG A 221 -14.00 9.59 -27.87
N ASP A 222 -12.84 9.07 -28.23
CA ASP A 222 -12.61 7.62 -28.31
C ASP A 222 -12.78 6.97 -26.92
N LEU A 223 -12.23 7.60 -25.87
CA LEU A 223 -12.46 7.18 -24.48
C LEU A 223 -13.94 7.26 -24.08
N ALA A 224 -14.66 8.32 -24.46
CA ALA A 224 -16.09 8.42 -24.19
C ALA A 224 -16.87 7.30 -24.90
N GLY A 225 -16.53 6.99 -26.15
CA GLY A 225 -17.10 5.87 -26.90
C GLY A 225 -16.86 4.52 -26.21
N LEU A 226 -15.65 4.29 -25.69
CA LEU A 226 -15.32 3.10 -24.89
C LEU A 226 -16.15 3.04 -23.59
N LEU A 227 -16.25 4.15 -22.87
CA LEU A 227 -16.98 4.21 -21.61
C LEU A 227 -18.47 3.90 -21.82
N LEU A 228 -19.08 4.56 -22.80
CA LEU A 228 -20.51 4.47 -23.12
C LEU A 228 -20.89 3.21 -23.91
N SER A 229 -19.93 2.38 -24.29
CA SER A 229 -20.18 1.14 -25.00
C SER A 229 -20.87 0.11 -24.10
N ASP A 230 -22.07 -0.32 -24.49
CA ASP A 230 -22.79 -1.41 -23.84
C ASP A 230 -22.16 -2.79 -24.11
N THR A 231 -21.25 -2.89 -25.08
CA THR A 231 -20.55 -4.13 -25.43
C THR A 231 -19.22 -4.32 -24.69
N ARG A 232 -18.81 -3.36 -23.86
CA ARG A 232 -17.59 -3.46 -23.06
C ARG A 232 -17.74 -4.54 -22.00
N ASP A 233 -16.74 -5.41 -21.86
CA ASP A 233 -16.72 -6.54 -20.92
C ASP A 233 -15.90 -6.28 -19.64
N LYS A 234 -15.22 -5.13 -19.56
CA LYS A 234 -14.29 -4.80 -18.47
C LYS A 234 -14.56 -3.41 -17.88
N PRO A 235 -14.36 -3.21 -16.56
CA PRO A 235 -14.35 -1.87 -15.98
C PRO A 235 -13.23 -1.00 -16.60
N VAL A 236 -13.42 0.32 -16.55
CA VAL A 236 -12.44 1.29 -17.03
C VAL A 236 -12.06 2.19 -15.85
N VAL A 237 -10.76 2.31 -15.57
CA VAL A 237 -10.22 3.27 -14.63
C VAL A 237 -9.85 4.52 -15.40
N VAL A 238 -10.34 5.69 -14.97
CA VAL A 238 -9.93 6.97 -15.55
C VAL A 238 -9.33 7.83 -14.45
N VAL A 239 -8.12 8.30 -14.66
CA VAL A 239 -7.42 9.24 -13.78
C VAL A 239 -7.14 10.52 -14.56
N SER A 240 -7.53 11.67 -14.01
CA SER A 240 -7.14 12.97 -14.58
C SER A 240 -5.81 13.40 -13.98
N LYS A 241 -4.97 14.08 -14.75
CA LYS A 241 -3.79 14.80 -14.27
C LYS A 241 -4.11 16.28 -14.10
N SER A 242 -3.67 16.89 -13.00
CA SER A 242 -3.72 18.34 -12.81
C SER A 242 -2.71 19.05 -13.74
N PRO A 243 -3.03 20.24 -14.29
CA PRO A 243 -2.08 21.01 -15.07
C PRO A 243 -0.85 21.48 -14.27
N THR A 244 -0.92 21.44 -12.93
CA THR A 244 0.18 21.87 -12.06
C THR A 244 1.17 20.76 -11.72
N GLN A 245 0.92 19.51 -12.16
CA GLN A 245 1.78 18.36 -11.86
C GLN A 245 2.22 17.64 -13.14
N ASP A 246 3.46 17.18 -13.15
CA ASP A 246 4.01 16.40 -14.27
C ASP A 246 3.42 14.99 -14.34
N LYS A 247 2.99 14.46 -13.18
CA LYS A 247 2.41 13.12 -13.01
C LYS A 247 1.10 13.24 -12.23
N PRO A 248 0.10 12.37 -12.47
CA PRO A 248 -1.09 12.32 -11.64
C PRO A 248 -0.73 11.91 -10.21
N PHE A 249 -1.58 12.32 -9.26
CA PHE A 249 -1.41 11.95 -7.86
C PHE A 249 -1.46 10.43 -7.65
N VAL A 250 -2.36 9.73 -8.34
CA VAL A 250 -2.50 8.26 -8.30
C VAL A 250 -1.47 7.61 -9.24
N ASP A 251 -0.91 6.46 -8.84
CA ASP A 251 0.03 5.73 -9.69
C ASP A 251 -0.68 4.89 -10.76
N VAL A 252 -0.92 5.49 -11.92
CA VAL A 252 -1.65 4.86 -13.02
C VAL A 252 -0.93 3.62 -13.57
N ASN A 253 0.40 3.61 -13.58
CA ASN A 253 1.18 2.46 -14.05
C ASN A 253 1.06 1.29 -13.06
N LEU A 254 1.08 1.58 -11.75
CA LEU A 254 0.85 0.56 -10.74
C LEU A 254 -0.56 -0.02 -10.83
N ILE A 255 -1.59 0.81 -11.06
CA ILE A 255 -2.96 0.30 -11.28
C ILE A 255 -2.97 -0.63 -12.49
N ALA A 256 -2.49 -0.18 -13.65
CA ALA A 256 -2.49 -0.98 -14.87
C ALA A 256 -1.70 -2.29 -14.72
N GLY A 257 -0.55 -2.21 -14.06
CA GLY A 257 0.29 -3.35 -13.74
C GLY A 257 -0.27 -4.30 -12.68
N LEU A 258 -1.26 -3.92 -11.87
CA LEU A 258 -1.87 -4.82 -10.88
C LEU A 258 -3.23 -5.36 -11.35
N VAL A 259 -4.00 -4.58 -12.11
CA VAL A 259 -5.29 -5.02 -12.64
C VAL A 259 -5.13 -5.83 -13.94
N HIS A 260 -3.98 -5.74 -14.61
CA HIS A 260 -3.67 -6.48 -15.85
C HIS A 260 -4.81 -6.39 -16.88
N ASN A 261 -5.22 -7.52 -17.46
CA ASN A 261 -6.30 -7.64 -18.44
C ASN A 261 -7.71 -7.57 -17.83
N ARG A 262 -7.85 -7.20 -16.54
CA ARG A 262 -9.15 -7.12 -15.86
C ARG A 262 -9.82 -5.76 -16.02
N ALA A 263 -9.06 -4.71 -16.32
CA ALA A 263 -9.60 -3.38 -16.54
C ALA A 263 -8.79 -2.60 -17.57
N VAL A 264 -9.45 -1.69 -18.28
CA VAL A 264 -8.74 -0.68 -19.08
C VAL A 264 -8.37 0.47 -18.17
N VAL A 265 -7.12 0.94 -18.21
CA VAL A 265 -6.67 2.08 -17.41
C VAL A 265 -6.33 3.24 -18.35
N ALA A 266 -6.94 4.40 -18.12
CA ALA A 266 -6.74 5.60 -18.91
C ALA A 266 -6.31 6.79 -18.03
N GLN A 267 -5.36 7.57 -18.53
CA GLN A 267 -4.89 8.81 -17.92
C GLN A 267 -5.20 9.99 -18.84
N ILE A 268 -5.92 10.99 -18.32
CA ILE A 268 -6.19 12.24 -19.04
C ILE A 268 -5.10 13.25 -18.70
N ASP A 269 -4.30 13.60 -19.70
CA ASP A 269 -3.08 14.38 -19.53
C ASP A 269 -3.27 15.89 -19.73
N THR A 270 -4.33 16.30 -20.43
CA THR A 270 -4.53 17.69 -20.86
C THR A 270 -5.91 18.21 -20.45
N LYS A 271 -6.00 19.53 -20.27
CA LYS A 271 -7.25 20.20 -19.91
C LYS A 271 -8.28 20.09 -21.04
N GLU A 272 -7.84 20.20 -22.28
CA GLU A 272 -8.68 20.13 -23.48
C GLU A 272 -9.33 18.76 -23.63
N ALA A 273 -8.59 17.68 -23.36
CA ALA A 273 -9.12 16.33 -23.34
C ALA A 273 -10.13 16.14 -22.20
N ALA A 274 -9.81 16.60 -20.99
CA ALA A 274 -10.72 16.52 -19.84
C ALA A 274 -12.03 17.26 -20.10
N ASP A 275 -11.96 18.48 -20.63
CA ASP A 275 -13.15 19.30 -20.92
C ASP A 275 -13.95 18.73 -22.10
N THR A 276 -13.30 18.06 -23.06
CA THR A 276 -13.99 17.31 -24.13
C THR A 276 -14.76 16.12 -23.55
N LEU A 277 -14.13 15.32 -22.69
CA LEU A 277 -14.79 14.18 -22.05
C LEU A 277 -16.00 14.60 -21.23
N LYS A 278 -15.89 15.67 -20.43
CA LYS A 278 -17.00 16.20 -19.60
C LYS A 278 -18.25 16.57 -20.40
N LYS A 279 -18.10 16.98 -21.67
CA LYS A 279 -19.24 17.31 -22.55
C LYS A 279 -19.98 16.07 -23.05
N LEU A 280 -19.36 14.89 -22.97
CA LEU A 280 -19.86 13.64 -23.53
C LEU A 280 -20.44 12.68 -22.49
N ILE A 281 -20.16 12.91 -21.19
CA ILE A 281 -20.64 12.07 -20.09
C ILE A 281 -21.40 12.90 -19.05
N ALA A 282 -22.26 12.24 -18.29
CA ALA A 282 -23.06 12.86 -17.24
C ALA A 282 -22.18 13.51 -16.15
N LYS A 283 -22.67 14.62 -15.58
CA LYS A 283 -21.95 15.40 -14.56
C LYS A 283 -21.47 14.59 -13.34
N PRO A 284 -22.25 13.64 -12.79
CA PRO A 284 -21.78 12.80 -11.68
C PRO A 284 -20.58 11.91 -12.03
N ALA A 285 -20.34 11.68 -13.32
CA ALA A 285 -19.27 10.83 -13.83
C ALA A 285 -17.99 11.61 -14.19
N TRP A 286 -17.97 12.94 -14.02
CA TRP A 286 -16.80 13.75 -14.34
C TRP A 286 -15.56 13.38 -13.52
N VAL A 287 -14.40 13.43 -14.18
CA VAL A 287 -13.06 13.23 -13.59
C VAL A 287 -12.26 14.51 -13.82
N TYR A 288 -11.58 15.02 -12.79
CA TYR A 288 -10.83 16.29 -12.85
C TYR A 288 -9.83 16.41 -11.71
N GLY A 289 -8.80 17.26 -11.88
CA GLY A 289 -7.96 17.75 -10.78
C GLY A 289 -7.27 16.65 -9.98
N ASP A 290 -6.51 15.79 -10.65
CA ASP A 290 -5.84 14.61 -10.05
C ASP A 290 -6.79 13.52 -9.50
N ALA A 291 -8.11 13.66 -9.68
CA ALA A 291 -9.05 12.66 -9.26
C ALA A 291 -9.07 11.43 -10.18
N GLY A 292 -9.50 10.30 -9.63
CA GLY A 292 -9.77 9.08 -10.36
C GLY A 292 -11.21 8.58 -10.18
N ARG A 293 -11.68 7.77 -11.12
CA ARG A 293 -12.93 7.00 -11.03
C ARG A 293 -12.75 5.61 -11.64
N VAL A 294 -13.54 4.67 -11.13
CA VAL A 294 -13.70 3.34 -11.72
C VAL A 294 -15.10 3.27 -12.31
N PHE A 295 -15.17 3.05 -13.62
CA PHE A 295 -16.40 2.97 -14.39
C PHE A 295 -16.77 1.49 -14.53
N PRO A 296 -17.88 1.03 -13.92
CA PRO A 296 -18.33 -0.35 -14.07
C PRO A 296 -18.69 -0.65 -15.53
N VAL A 297 -18.90 -1.92 -15.83
CA VAL A 297 -19.40 -2.38 -17.13
C VAL A 297 -20.81 -1.82 -17.40
N GLY A 298 -21.17 -1.67 -18.68
CA GLY A 298 -22.43 -1.07 -19.13
C GLY A 298 -22.44 0.45 -19.05
N SER A 299 -23.62 1.04 -19.23
CA SER A 299 -23.82 2.50 -19.33
C SER A 299 -24.72 3.09 -18.24
N ALA A 300 -25.27 2.28 -17.33
CA ALA A 300 -26.19 2.73 -16.27
C ALA A 300 -25.59 3.81 -15.34
N TRP A 301 -24.26 3.81 -15.21
CA TRP A 301 -23.51 4.82 -14.46
C TRP A 301 -23.55 6.22 -15.12
N ASN A 302 -23.89 6.31 -16.40
CA ASN A 302 -23.96 7.56 -17.14
C ASN A 302 -25.36 8.19 -17.04
N SER A 303 -25.87 8.32 -15.82
CA SER A 303 -27.15 8.95 -15.52
C SER A 303 -26.97 10.03 -14.45
N GLU A 304 -27.92 10.97 -14.35
CA GLU A 304 -27.88 12.04 -13.36
C GLU A 304 -28.01 11.52 -11.92
N THR A 305 -28.64 10.35 -11.75
CA THR A 305 -28.86 9.70 -10.45
C THR A 305 -27.77 8.71 -10.07
N ALA A 306 -26.84 8.42 -10.98
CA ALA A 306 -25.78 7.45 -10.73
C ALA A 306 -24.84 7.91 -9.62
N LYS A 307 -24.51 6.98 -8.72
CA LYS A 307 -23.53 7.18 -7.66
C LYS A 307 -22.22 6.51 -8.05
N LEU A 308 -21.39 7.24 -8.79
CA LEU A 308 -20.00 6.83 -8.98
C LEU A 308 -19.13 7.41 -7.87
N ARG A 309 -18.25 6.56 -7.32
CA ARG A 309 -17.25 7.00 -6.35
C ARG A 309 -16.19 7.87 -7.03
N LEU A 310 -15.84 8.99 -6.41
CA LEU A 310 -14.74 9.87 -6.83
C LEU A 310 -13.56 9.68 -5.87
N PHE A 311 -12.40 9.34 -6.41
CA PHE A 311 -11.17 9.21 -5.66
C PHE A 311 -10.39 10.52 -5.78
N LEU A 312 -10.59 11.42 -4.81
CA LEU A 312 -9.97 12.75 -4.82
C LEU A 312 -8.73 12.76 -3.91
N PRO A 313 -7.57 13.24 -4.40
CA PRO A 313 -6.42 13.51 -3.54
C PRO A 313 -6.77 14.50 -2.44
N ASN A 314 -6.23 14.28 -1.24
CA ASN A 314 -6.28 15.26 -0.17
C ASN A 314 -5.00 15.19 0.67
N VAL A 315 -4.78 16.21 1.50
CA VAL A 315 -3.55 16.34 2.32
C VAL A 315 -3.37 15.26 3.38
N HIS A 316 -4.37 14.41 3.61
CA HIS A 316 -4.38 13.34 4.61
C HIS A 316 -4.33 11.93 4.02
N VAL A 317 -4.52 11.80 2.71
CA VAL A 317 -4.58 10.52 1.99
C VAL A 317 -3.31 10.39 1.17
N SER A 318 -2.50 9.37 1.42
CA SER A 318 -1.31 9.12 0.61
C SER A 318 -1.67 8.72 -0.81
N ARG A 319 -0.77 9.00 -1.75
CA ARG A 319 -0.82 8.49 -3.13
C ARG A 319 -1.06 6.99 -3.18
N MET A 320 -0.33 6.24 -2.35
CA MET A 320 -0.41 4.78 -2.35
C MET A 320 -1.75 4.27 -1.83
N LEU A 321 -2.29 4.88 -0.76
CA LEU A 321 -3.61 4.53 -0.24
C LEU A 321 -4.69 4.75 -1.31
N LEU A 322 -4.69 5.91 -1.97
CA LEU A 322 -5.67 6.21 -3.01
C LEU A 322 -5.55 5.25 -4.21
N THR A 323 -4.31 4.92 -4.60
CA THR A 323 -4.02 3.94 -5.66
C THR A 323 -4.57 2.56 -5.29
N ASN A 324 -4.30 2.08 -4.07
CA ASN A 324 -4.80 0.79 -3.59
C ASN A 324 -6.32 0.76 -3.49
N MET A 325 -6.95 1.84 -3.02
CA MET A 325 -8.41 1.94 -2.95
C MET A 325 -9.05 1.84 -4.35
N MET A 326 -8.42 2.43 -5.38
CA MET A 326 -8.88 2.30 -6.76
C MET A 326 -8.71 0.88 -7.29
N ILE A 327 -7.60 0.21 -6.98
CA ILE A 327 -7.38 -1.20 -7.37
C ILE A 327 -8.43 -2.10 -6.73
N VAL A 328 -8.70 -1.94 -5.43
CA VAL A 328 -9.72 -2.71 -4.72
C VAL A 328 -11.10 -2.49 -5.35
N GLU A 329 -11.44 -1.26 -5.70
CA GLU A 329 -12.71 -0.95 -6.40
C GLU A 329 -12.78 -1.66 -7.75
N VAL A 330 -11.72 -1.65 -8.56
CA VAL A 330 -11.67 -2.38 -9.83
C VAL A 330 -11.91 -3.88 -9.62
N LEU A 331 -11.19 -4.48 -8.67
CA LEU A 331 -11.31 -5.91 -8.39
C LEU A 331 -12.73 -6.25 -7.91
N ALA A 332 -13.33 -5.41 -7.07
CA ALA A 332 -14.73 -5.59 -6.65
C ALA A 332 -15.70 -5.57 -7.84
N GLN A 333 -15.51 -4.68 -8.83
CA GLN A 333 -16.32 -4.68 -10.05
C GLN A 333 -16.12 -5.93 -10.91
N CYS A 334 -14.91 -6.51 -10.92
CA CYS A 334 -14.61 -7.72 -11.67
C CYS A 334 -15.21 -9.00 -11.06
N PHE A 335 -15.36 -9.05 -9.73
CA PHE A 335 -15.86 -10.25 -9.02
C PHE A 335 -17.32 -10.14 -8.55
N GLY A 336 -17.84 -8.92 -8.42
CA GLY A 336 -19.18 -8.66 -7.85
C GLY A 336 -20.33 -8.67 -8.86
N GLN A 337 -20.06 -8.83 -10.16
CA GLN A 337 -21.12 -8.89 -11.17
C GLN A 337 -21.54 -10.35 -11.37
N PRO A 338 -22.77 -10.76 -10.99
CA PRO A 338 -23.28 -12.07 -11.37
C PRO A 338 -23.25 -12.16 -12.90
N SER A 339 -22.66 -13.22 -13.43
CA SER A 339 -22.50 -13.38 -14.88
C SER A 339 -23.85 -13.22 -15.58
N PRO A 340 -23.94 -12.51 -16.72
CA PRO A 340 -25.21 -12.29 -17.44
C PRO A 340 -26.01 -13.57 -17.71
N GLN A 341 -25.33 -14.72 -17.80
CA GLN A 341 -25.95 -16.05 -17.93
C GLN A 341 -26.82 -16.43 -16.72
N SER A 342 -26.44 -16.05 -15.50
CA SER A 342 -27.21 -16.32 -14.28
C SER A 342 -28.53 -15.53 -14.23
N GLN A 343 -28.58 -14.34 -14.83
CA GLN A 343 -29.83 -13.56 -14.90
C GLN A 343 -30.77 -14.04 -16.02
N ALA A 344 -30.24 -14.59 -17.12
CA ALA A 344 -31.05 -15.15 -18.19
C ALA A 344 -31.77 -16.46 -17.77
N GLU A 345 -31.19 -17.23 -16.85
CA GLU A 345 -31.81 -18.46 -16.34
C GLU A 345 -32.86 -18.19 -15.26
N SER A 346 -32.64 -17.20 -14.38
CA SER A 346 -33.61 -16.83 -13.33
C SER A 346 -34.95 -16.29 -13.88
N GLY A 347 -34.97 -15.73 -15.10
CA GLY A 347 -36.19 -15.25 -15.74
C GLY A 347 -37.07 -16.32 -16.41
N ARG A 348 -36.60 -17.57 -16.55
CA ARG A 348 -37.36 -18.66 -17.21
C ARG A 348 -38.16 -19.54 -16.24
N GLU A 349 -37.91 -19.47 -14.94
CA GLU A 349 -38.46 -20.43 -13.97
C GLU A 349 -39.80 -20.01 -13.32
N THR A 350 -40.33 -18.82 -13.62
CA THR A 350 -41.60 -18.32 -13.05
C THR A 350 -42.80 -18.41 -13.99
N GLY A 351 -42.66 -19.08 -15.14
CA GLY A 351 -43.72 -19.26 -16.14
C GLY A 351 -44.21 -20.71 -16.27
N ARG A 352 -44.65 -21.35 -15.19
CA ARG A 352 -45.40 -22.61 -15.23
C ARG A 352 -46.58 -22.60 -14.27
#